data_AF-A0A3B0S0B9-F1
#
_entry.id   AF-A0A3B0S0B9-F1
#
_cell.length_a   1.000
_cell.length_b   1.000
_cell.length_c   1.000
_cell.angle_alpha   90.00
_cell.angle_beta   90.00
_cell.angle_gamma   90.00
#
_symmetry.space_group_name_H-M   'P 1'
#
loop_
_entity.id
_entity.type
_entity.pdbx_description
1 polymer ?
#
loop_
_entity_poly.entity_id
_entity_poly.type
_entity_poly.pdbx_seq_one_letter_code
_entity_poly.pdbx_strand_id
1 'polypeptide(L)'
;DIALLAITSADRLNAGWTAAQRARERGLVHARSHIERLFDPVPSHCPLITVIDGHPVTLAWLGSVGGHRVRPLGVEHFGQSGRIADLYHHHGIDASAILHAAESIAPGKPVRYL
;
A
#
# COMPACT_ATOMS: atom_id res chain seq x y z
N ASP A 1 7.70 -7.00 -14.02
CA ASP A 1 7.43 -5.55 -14.14
C ASP A 1 7.14 -4.94 -12.79
N ILE A 2 7.29 -3.63 -12.67
CA ILE A 2 7.06 -2.85 -11.43
C ILE A 2 6.19 -1.64 -11.81
N ALA A 3 5.25 -1.28 -10.94
CA ALA A 3 4.45 -0.07 -11.06
C ALA A 3 4.51 0.74 -9.76
N LEU A 4 4.34 2.06 -9.87
CA LEU A 4 4.30 2.98 -8.74
C LEU A 4 2.97 3.73 -8.74
N LEU A 5 2.32 3.78 -7.57
CA LEU A 5 1.09 4.55 -7.37
C LEU A 5 1.29 5.52 -6.20
N ALA A 6 1.21 6.82 -6.50
CA ALA A 6 1.21 7.86 -5.47
C ALA A 6 -0.21 8.02 -4.88
N ILE A 7 -0.33 7.85 -3.57
CA ILE A 7 -1.59 8.04 -2.83
C ILE A 7 -1.57 9.41 -2.16
N THR A 8 -2.42 10.31 -2.64
CA THR A 8 -2.53 11.68 -2.10
C THR A 8 -3.42 11.80 -0.88
N SER A 9 -4.35 10.87 -0.69
CA SER A 9 -5.22 10.81 0.49
C SER A 9 -5.75 9.39 0.68
N ALA A 10 -5.23 8.71 1.69
CA ALA A 10 -5.70 7.38 2.09
C ALA A 10 -7.18 7.43 2.50
N ASP A 11 -7.57 8.44 3.27
CA ASP A 11 -8.93 8.60 3.78
C ASP A 11 -9.97 8.74 2.67
N ARG A 12 -9.71 9.60 1.67
CA ARG A 12 -10.66 9.77 0.54
C ARG A 12 -10.78 8.51 -0.30
N LEU A 13 -9.67 7.79 -0.52
CA LEU A 13 -9.71 6.51 -1.24
C LEU A 13 -10.50 5.46 -0.46
N ASN A 14 -10.25 5.33 0.85
CA ASN A 14 -10.94 4.37 1.71
C ASN A 14 -12.44 4.70 1.85
N ALA A 15 -12.79 5.97 2.03
CA ALA A 15 -14.18 6.43 2.09
C ALA A 15 -14.91 6.13 0.79
N GLY A 16 -14.28 6.39 -0.37
CA GLY A 16 -14.84 6.07 -1.69
C GLY A 16 -15.02 4.57 -1.91
N TRP A 17 -14.07 3.75 -1.45
CA TRP A 17 -14.17 2.29 -1.52
C TRP A 17 -15.31 1.75 -0.65
N THR A 18 -15.39 2.18 0.61
CA THR A 18 -16.46 1.81 1.54
C THR A 18 -17.83 2.27 1.04
N ALA A 19 -17.94 3.46 0.44
CA ALA A 19 -19.17 3.95 -0.15
C ALA A 19 -19.63 3.08 -1.33
N ALA A 20 -18.71 2.64 -2.20
CA ALA A 20 -19.03 1.74 -3.30
C ALA A 20 -19.50 0.36 -2.81
N GLN A 21 -18.86 -0.20 -1.77
CA GLN A 21 -19.30 -1.44 -1.12
C GLN A 21 -20.75 -1.31 -0.61
N ARG A 22 -21.03 -0.26 0.18
CA ARG A 22 -22.38 0.02 0.71
C ARG A 22 -23.42 0.24 -0.39
N ALA A 23 -23.04 0.88 -1.50
CA ALA A 23 -23.94 1.07 -2.63
C ALA A 23 -24.30 -0.28 -3.27
N ARG A 24 -23.34 -1.20 -3.41
CA ARG A 24 -23.57 -2.56 -3.90
C ARG A 24 -24.49 -3.36 -2.96
N GLU A 25 -24.27 -3.29 -1.66
CA GLU A 25 -25.14 -3.89 -0.64
C GLU A 25 -26.60 -3.38 -0.74
N ARG A 26 -26.79 -2.14 -1.17
CA ARG A 26 -28.11 -1.51 -1.38
C ARG A 26 -28.70 -1.76 -2.78
N GLY A 27 -28.07 -2.60 -3.60
CA GLY A 27 -28.59 -3.01 -4.91
C GLY A 27 -28.01 -2.25 -6.11
N LEU A 28 -27.12 -1.27 -5.91
CA LEU A 28 -26.38 -0.64 -7.01
C LEU A 28 -25.17 -1.51 -7.39
N VAL A 29 -25.43 -2.67 -7.98
CA VAL A 29 -24.44 -3.73 -8.26
C VAL A 29 -23.23 -3.28 -9.09
N HIS A 30 -23.39 -2.24 -9.90
CA HIS A 30 -22.33 -1.69 -10.76
C HIS A 30 -21.55 -0.53 -10.12
N ALA A 31 -21.82 -0.17 -8.87
CA ALA A 31 -21.10 0.91 -8.19
C ALA A 31 -19.60 0.56 -8.11
N ARG A 32 -18.74 1.52 -8.47
CA ARG A 32 -17.28 1.36 -8.45
C ARG A 32 -16.58 2.59 -7.84
N SER A 33 -15.61 2.34 -6.99
CA SER A 33 -14.78 3.35 -6.34
C SER A 33 -13.63 3.81 -7.24
N HIS A 34 -12.91 4.85 -6.81
CA HIS A 34 -11.73 5.32 -7.54
C HIS A 34 -10.58 4.31 -7.47
N ILE A 35 -10.34 3.70 -6.31
CA ILE A 35 -9.24 2.73 -6.14
C ILE A 35 -9.47 1.45 -6.96
N GLU A 36 -10.70 0.96 -7.05
CA GLU A 36 -11.03 -0.18 -7.93
C GLU A 36 -10.69 0.14 -9.39
N ARG A 37 -10.90 1.38 -9.84
CA ARG A 37 -10.55 1.78 -11.22
C ARG A 37 -9.05 1.89 -11.46
N LEU A 38 -8.31 2.37 -10.45
CA LEU A 38 -6.85 2.40 -10.51
C LEU A 38 -6.25 0.98 -10.52
N PHE A 39 -6.91 0.02 -9.89
CA PHE A 39 -6.45 -1.37 -9.79
C PHE A 39 -6.92 -2.26 -10.96
N ASP A 40 -7.83 -1.81 -11.82
CA ASP A 40 -8.28 -2.57 -13.01
C ASP A 40 -7.15 -3.19 -13.85
N PRO A 41 -6.05 -2.48 -14.16
CA PRO A 41 -4.96 -3.06 -14.95
C PRO A 41 -3.99 -3.91 -14.10
N VAL A 42 -4.17 -3.98 -12.77
CA VAL A 42 -3.25 -4.65 -11.85
C VAL A 42 -3.68 -6.11 -11.69
N PRO A 43 -2.85 -7.10 -12.05
CA PRO A 43 -3.18 -8.51 -11.85
C PRO A 43 -3.43 -8.82 -10.37
N SER A 44 -4.41 -9.66 -10.05
CA SER A 44 -4.75 -10.02 -8.66
C SER A 44 -3.61 -10.70 -7.90
N HIS A 45 -2.70 -11.38 -8.61
CA HIS A 45 -1.51 -12.00 -8.03
C HIS A 45 -0.36 -11.01 -7.80
N CYS A 46 -0.47 -9.76 -8.27
CA CYS A 46 0.52 -8.71 -8.05
C CYS A 46 0.58 -8.40 -6.55
N PRO A 47 1.73 -8.61 -5.88
CA PRO A 47 1.88 -8.21 -4.49
C PRO A 47 2.04 -6.69 -4.37
N LEU A 48 1.52 -6.13 -3.29
CA LEU A 48 1.60 -4.70 -3.00
C LEU A 48 2.57 -4.46 -1.85
N ILE A 49 3.43 -3.46 -2.01
CA ILE A 49 4.21 -2.87 -0.92
C ILE A 49 3.65 -1.46 -0.75
N THR A 50 3.18 -1.15 0.45
CA THR A 50 2.69 0.20 0.76
C THR A 50 3.68 0.86 1.71
N VAL A 51 3.88 2.16 1.55
CA VAL A 51 4.82 2.95 2.36
C VAL A 51 4.12 4.22 2.77
N ILE A 52 4.16 4.54 4.05
CA ILE A 52 3.59 5.77 4.59
C ILE A 52 4.41 6.25 5.79
N ASP A 53 4.63 7.56 5.89
CA ASP A 53 5.13 8.20 7.11
C ASP A 53 3.98 8.36 8.12
N GLY A 54 3.55 7.21 8.66
CA GLY A 54 2.38 7.07 9.51
C GLY A 54 2.06 5.59 9.76
N HIS A 55 0.99 5.30 10.48
CA HIS A 55 0.68 3.92 10.87
C HIS A 55 0.42 3.02 9.64
N PRO A 56 1.07 1.85 9.51
CA PRO A 56 1.00 1.01 8.30
C PRO A 56 -0.42 0.54 7.93
N VAL A 57 -1.29 0.38 8.94
CA VAL A 57 -2.71 0.00 8.76
C VAL A 57 -3.46 0.97 7.83
N THR A 58 -3.07 2.25 7.80
CA THR A 58 -3.70 3.28 6.97
C THR A 58 -3.74 2.92 5.49
N LEU A 59 -2.77 2.15 4.99
CA LEU A 59 -2.74 1.65 3.61
C LEU A 59 -2.88 0.13 3.48
N ALA A 60 -2.85 -0.63 4.57
CA ALA A 60 -2.91 -2.10 4.53
C ALA A 60 -4.22 -2.61 3.88
N TRP A 61 -5.33 -1.89 4.04
CA TRP A 61 -6.64 -2.25 3.46
C TRP A 61 -6.64 -2.33 1.93
N LEU A 62 -5.66 -1.72 1.24
CA LEU A 62 -5.54 -1.80 -0.22
C LEU A 62 -5.42 -3.24 -0.72
N GLY A 63 -4.84 -4.13 0.09
CA GLY A 63 -4.80 -5.57 -0.21
C GLY A 63 -6.21 -6.16 -0.38
N SER A 64 -7.20 -5.65 0.35
CA SER A 64 -8.58 -6.15 0.32
C SER A 64 -9.37 -5.68 -0.91
N VAL A 65 -8.91 -4.70 -1.68
CA VAL A 65 -9.65 -4.18 -2.85
C VAL A 65 -9.76 -5.23 -3.95
N GLY A 66 -8.66 -5.92 -4.25
CA GLY A 66 -8.56 -6.95 -5.30
C GLY A 66 -8.05 -8.31 -4.81
N GLY A 67 -7.93 -8.50 -3.49
CA GLY A 67 -7.36 -9.71 -2.89
C GLY A 67 -5.84 -9.83 -3.04
N HIS A 68 -5.15 -8.69 -3.14
CA HIS A 68 -3.70 -8.65 -3.25
C HIS A 68 -3.03 -9.01 -1.92
N ARG A 69 -1.93 -9.74 -1.99
CA ARG A 69 -1.00 -9.85 -0.86
C ARG A 69 -0.38 -8.47 -0.62
N VAL A 70 -0.30 -8.04 0.63
CA VAL A 70 0.22 -6.71 0.99
C VAL A 70 1.31 -6.81 2.05
N ARG A 71 2.41 -6.08 1.86
CA ARG A 71 3.42 -5.82 2.89
C ARG A 71 3.41 -4.32 3.21
N PRO A 72 2.73 -3.90 4.29
CA PRO A 72 2.68 -2.49 4.64
C PRO A 72 3.91 -2.09 5.45
N LEU A 73 4.54 -0.99 5.05
CA LEU A 73 5.65 -0.32 5.73
C LEU A 73 5.14 1.02 6.26
N GLY A 74 5.47 1.32 7.52
CA GLY A 74 5.03 2.53 8.18
C GLY A 74 5.64 2.71 9.55
N VAL A 75 5.29 3.81 10.19
CA VAL A 75 5.76 4.20 11.53
C VAL A 75 4.79 3.66 12.59
N GLU A 76 5.28 2.79 13.47
CA GLU A 76 4.47 2.20 14.56
C GLU A 76 4.70 2.89 15.91
N HIS A 77 5.89 3.45 16.12
CA HIS A 77 6.29 4.06 17.39
C HIS A 77 6.85 5.46 17.13
N PHE A 78 6.40 6.43 17.91
CA PHE A 78 6.87 7.82 17.84
C PHE A 78 7.87 8.12 18.96
N GLY A 79 8.60 9.24 18.83
CA GLY A 79 9.43 9.80 19.91
C GLY A 79 10.91 9.93 19.58
N GLN A 80 11.33 9.63 18.36
CA GLN A 80 12.70 9.76 17.91
C GLN A 80 12.99 11.17 17.40
N SER A 81 14.22 11.63 17.61
CA SER A 81 14.76 12.86 17.01
C SER A 81 16.04 12.52 16.26
N GLY A 82 16.19 13.04 15.05
CA GLY A 82 17.32 12.69 14.19
C GLY A 82 17.17 13.30 12.81
N ARG A 83 18.08 12.95 11.89
CA ARG A 83 17.93 13.33 10.48
C ARG A 83 16.81 12.50 9.85
N ILE A 84 16.12 13.06 8.87
CA ILE A 84 15.02 12.37 8.16
C ILE A 84 15.46 10.99 7.64
N ALA A 85 16.65 10.91 7.02
CA ALA A 85 17.18 9.64 6.53
C ALA A 85 17.39 8.60 7.65
N ASP A 86 17.92 9.02 8.80
CA ASP A 86 18.15 8.15 9.95
C ASP A 86 16.81 7.66 10.54
N LEU A 87 15.79 8.53 10.56
CA LEU A 87 14.44 8.19 11.02
C LEU A 87 13.73 7.23 10.06
N TYR A 88 13.83 7.45 8.75
CA TYR A 88 13.23 6.56 7.75
C TYR A 88 13.86 5.18 7.77
N HIS A 89 15.18 5.11 7.98
CA HIS A 89 15.88 3.85 8.19
C HIS A 89 15.40 3.17 9.48
N HIS A 90 15.35 3.91 10.59
CA HIS A 90 14.89 3.40 11.89
C HIS A 90 13.46 2.83 11.84
N HIS A 91 12.56 3.49 11.11
CA HIS A 91 11.17 3.06 10.95
C HIS A 91 10.96 2.07 9.80
N GLY A 92 12.01 1.70 9.05
CA GLY A 92 11.90 0.73 7.95
C GLY A 92 11.00 1.22 6.81
N ILE A 93 11.08 2.52 6.49
CA ILE A 93 10.37 3.14 5.35
C ILE A 93 11.34 3.73 4.31
N ASP A 94 12.63 3.39 4.43
CA ASP A 94 13.66 3.76 3.46
C ASP A 94 13.69 2.80 2.25
N ALA A 95 14.59 3.09 1.30
CA ALA A 95 14.76 2.25 0.11
C ALA A 95 15.17 0.81 0.44
N SER A 96 16.02 0.61 1.46
CA SER A 96 16.47 -0.71 1.89
C SER A 96 15.31 -1.56 2.40
N ALA A 97 14.43 -0.97 3.21
CA ALA A 97 13.24 -1.66 3.70
C ALA A 97 12.24 -1.99 2.58
N ILE A 98 12.07 -1.12 1.59
CA ILE A 98 11.24 -1.40 0.40
C ILE A 98 11.80 -2.60 -0.38
N LEU A 99 13.12 -2.67 -0.55
CA LEU A 99 13.79 -3.78 -1.23
C LEU A 99 13.60 -5.09 -0.46
N HIS A 100 13.87 -5.11 0.85
CA HIS A 100 13.64 -6.30 1.68
C HIS A 100 12.17 -6.73 1.67
N ALA A 101 11.23 -5.79 1.66
CA ALA A 101 9.82 -6.11 1.53
C ALA A 101 9.51 -6.78 0.19
N ALA A 102 10.08 -6.27 -0.92
CA ALA A 102 9.92 -6.84 -2.24
C ALA A 102 10.46 -8.26 -2.33
N GLU A 103 11.67 -8.50 -1.80
CA GLU A 103 12.27 -9.84 -1.75
C GLU A 103 11.43 -10.82 -0.92
N SER A 104 10.78 -10.35 0.14
CA SER A 104 9.94 -11.19 1.00
C SER A 104 8.62 -11.62 0.35
N ILE A 105 7.99 -10.75 -0.44
CA ILE A 105 6.62 -10.97 -0.94
C ILE A 105 6.58 -11.43 -2.41
N ALA A 106 7.62 -11.12 -3.18
CA ALA A 106 7.76 -11.50 -4.59
C ALA A 106 9.02 -12.35 -4.77
N PRO A 107 8.98 -13.67 -4.46
CA PRO A 107 10.15 -14.53 -4.61
C PRO A 107 10.58 -14.56 -6.09
N GLY A 108 11.79 -14.05 -6.34
CA GLY A 108 12.38 -13.84 -7.65
C GLY A 108 13.90 -13.71 -7.56
N LYS A 109 14.56 -13.21 -8.62
CA LYS A 109 16.00 -12.93 -8.57
C LYS A 109 16.28 -11.84 -7.51
N PRO A 110 17.38 -11.92 -6.74
CA PRO A 110 17.73 -10.91 -5.73
C PRO A 110 17.76 -9.51 -6.32
N VAL A 111 17.22 -8.53 -5.61
CA VAL A 111 17.16 -7.15 -6.09
C VAL A 111 18.44 -6.43 -5.66
N ARG A 112 19.25 -5.99 -6.63
CA ARG A 112 20.48 -5.24 -6.35
C ARG A 112 20.20 -3.74 -6.47
N TYR A 113 20.57 -2.97 -5.45
CA TYR A 113 20.53 -1.51 -5.45
C TYR A 113 21.89 -0.99 -4.97
N LEU A 114 22.45 -0.01 -5.69
CA LEU A 114 23.79 0.56 -5.47
C LEU A 114 23.72 1.77 -4.54
#